data_AF-A0A7C6TCZ3-F1
#
_entry.id   AF-A0A7C6TCZ3-F1
#
_cell.length_a   1.000
_cell.length_b   1.000
_cell.length_c   1.000
_cell.angle_alpha   90.00
_cell.angle_beta   90.00
_cell.angle_gamma   90.00
#
_symmetry.space_group_name_H-M   'P 1'
#
loop_
_entity.id
_entity.type
_entity.pdbx_description
1 polymer ?
#
loop_
_entity_poly.entity_id
_entity_poly.type
_entity_poly.pdbx_seq_one_letter_code
_entity_poly.pdbx_strand_id
1 'polypeptide(L)'
;MCRFITLACLLVAMAGVAGAEEIFRDGFDAPSDAAPLKQTWGDAPAHVEVNAVVPGAGVGGGPGARLRLAYPEELKHRLSYFTYTLKEPVPVIPELKEISFRVKANVPVHLKVPIGPYGFIYHAPGAGPSQEWQRVTLARAYDELKAWCDRGGRSVEGAFITGIIVAVVPTKGGVAEVSIDEITMAGSEGARAAAREERIRRRTRKVRVSVVSQIWSDEGRTLEAVLEKIDEAARDGADIVSLPMECVKTEGEPIPGPISQAIAARAAKHKIWVVGNIREREGEKRFVTSFLCDRAGQIVGKYRKSHKMPDETMDLGDDLPVFQTDFGKIAMRIG
;
A
#
# COMPACT_ATOMS: atom_id res chain seq x y z
N MET A 1 -36.70 29.90 -56.75
CA MET A 1 -37.03 29.21 -55.49
C MET A 1 -35.75 28.64 -54.90
N CYS A 2 -35.18 29.29 -53.89
CA CYS A 2 -34.21 28.67 -52.99
C CYS A 2 -34.26 29.43 -51.67
N ARG A 3 -34.95 28.86 -50.69
CA ARG A 3 -35.06 29.40 -49.33
C ARG A 3 -33.78 29.04 -48.58
N PHE A 4 -32.98 30.02 -48.22
CA PHE A 4 -31.91 29.86 -47.22
C PHE A 4 -32.56 29.79 -45.84
N ILE A 5 -32.45 28.63 -45.19
CA ILE A 5 -32.82 28.44 -43.78
C ILE A 5 -31.60 28.79 -42.95
N THR A 6 -31.65 29.91 -42.23
CA THR A 6 -30.63 30.29 -41.25
C THR A 6 -30.81 29.44 -40.01
N LEU A 7 -29.93 28.44 -39.83
CA LEU A 7 -29.88 27.62 -38.62
C LEU A 7 -29.13 28.42 -37.53
N ALA A 8 -29.87 29.05 -36.63
CA ALA A 8 -29.29 29.67 -35.44
C ALA A 8 -28.93 28.58 -34.42
N CYS A 9 -27.65 28.20 -34.37
CA CYS A 9 -27.12 27.36 -33.29
C CYS A 9 -27.05 28.19 -32.00
N LEU A 10 -28.05 28.03 -31.14
CA LEU A 10 -28.02 28.50 -29.77
C LEU A 10 -27.02 27.64 -28.98
N LEU A 11 -25.78 28.11 -28.84
CA LEU A 11 -24.79 27.56 -27.91
C LEU A 11 -25.19 28.00 -26.49
N VAL A 12 -26.00 27.18 -25.82
CA VAL A 12 -26.21 27.29 -24.38
C VAL A 12 -24.96 26.72 -23.70
N ALA A 13 -24.03 27.59 -23.33
CA ALA A 13 -22.93 27.26 -22.43
C ALA A 13 -23.52 27.01 -21.03
N MET A 14 -23.89 25.76 -20.76
CA MET A 14 -24.09 25.29 -19.39
C MET A 14 -22.72 25.26 -18.73
N ALA A 15 -22.36 26.34 -18.04
CA ALA A 15 -21.30 26.32 -17.03
C ALA A 15 -21.78 25.42 -15.89
N GLY A 16 -21.61 24.10 -16.06
CA GLY A 16 -21.78 23.14 -15.00
C GLY A 16 -20.77 23.47 -13.91
N VAL A 17 -21.25 23.71 -12.69
CA VAL A 17 -20.43 23.59 -11.50
C VAL A 17 -19.76 22.22 -11.61
N ALA A 18 -18.43 22.17 -11.74
CA ALA A 18 -17.69 20.92 -11.88
C ALA A 18 -18.05 20.01 -10.69
N GLY A 19 -18.97 19.07 -10.93
CA GLY A 19 -19.43 18.13 -9.92
C GLY A 19 -18.25 17.24 -9.53
N ALA A 20 -18.13 16.95 -8.23
CA ALA A 20 -17.14 15.98 -7.77
C ALA A 20 -17.43 14.63 -8.46
N GLU A 21 -16.45 14.11 -9.21
CA GLU A 21 -16.58 12.86 -9.92
C GLU A 21 -16.25 11.69 -8.98
N GLU A 22 -17.16 10.74 -8.84
CA GLU A 22 -16.94 9.56 -8.00
C GLU A 22 -15.98 8.57 -8.68
N ILE A 23 -14.82 8.36 -8.06
CA ILE A 23 -13.85 7.31 -8.42
C ILE A 23 -14.31 5.96 -7.86
N PHE A 24 -14.89 5.97 -6.65
CA PHE A 24 -15.40 4.80 -5.95
C PHE A 24 -16.64 5.18 -5.13
N ARG A 25 -17.62 4.28 -5.10
CA ARG A 25 -18.78 4.33 -4.20
C ARG A 25 -19.18 2.91 -3.80
N ASP A 26 -19.46 2.71 -2.51
CA ASP A 26 -20.20 1.56 -2.02
C ASP A 26 -21.23 2.03 -0.99
N GLY A 27 -22.51 1.85 -1.32
CA GLY A 27 -23.68 2.08 -0.45
C GLY A 27 -24.25 0.78 0.12
N PHE A 28 -23.54 -0.35 -0.02
CA PHE A 28 -23.99 -1.66 0.43
C PHE A 28 -25.32 -2.13 -0.18
N ASP A 29 -25.68 -1.63 -1.36
CA ASP A 29 -26.91 -2.00 -2.07
C ASP A 29 -26.92 -3.47 -2.53
N ALA A 30 -25.72 -4.04 -2.76
CA ALA A 30 -25.57 -5.43 -3.16
C ALA A 30 -25.65 -6.36 -1.93
N PRO A 31 -26.52 -7.39 -1.97
CA PRO A 31 -26.57 -8.39 -0.90
C PRO A 31 -25.22 -9.07 -0.72
N SER A 32 -24.80 -9.29 0.53
CA SER A 32 -23.61 -10.07 0.84
C SER A 32 -23.78 -10.81 2.15
N ASP A 33 -23.50 -12.11 2.13
CA ASP A 33 -23.46 -12.95 3.34
C ASP A 33 -22.11 -12.83 4.08
N ALA A 34 -21.13 -12.16 3.47
CA ALA A 34 -19.83 -11.94 4.08
C ALA A 34 -19.87 -10.71 5.01
N ALA A 35 -19.14 -10.81 6.12
CA ALA A 35 -19.01 -9.71 7.05
C ALA A 35 -18.34 -8.50 6.34
N PRO A 36 -18.99 -7.31 6.31
CA PRO A 36 -18.50 -6.17 5.53
C PRO A 36 -17.20 -5.57 6.07
N LEU A 37 -16.94 -5.67 7.38
CA LEU A 37 -15.71 -5.17 7.99
C LEU A 37 -14.99 -6.26 8.78
N LYS A 38 -13.67 -6.35 8.64
CA LYS A 38 -12.86 -7.31 9.40
C LYS A 38 -12.10 -6.60 10.52
N GLN A 39 -12.10 -7.14 11.73
CA GLN A 39 -11.21 -6.63 12.77
C GLN A 39 -9.74 -6.87 12.36
N THR A 40 -8.92 -5.83 12.43
CA THR A 40 -7.53 -5.86 11.95
C THR A 40 -6.51 -5.43 12.99
N TRP A 41 -6.93 -4.72 14.04
CA TRP A 41 -6.06 -4.28 15.14
C TRP A 41 -6.89 -3.85 16.36
N GLY A 42 -6.24 -3.75 17.52
CA GLY A 42 -6.79 -3.16 18.74
C GLY A 42 -7.51 -4.18 19.62
N ASP A 43 -8.27 -3.68 20.60
CA ASP A 43 -8.97 -4.55 21.56
C ASP A 43 -10.03 -5.40 20.83
N ALA A 44 -10.05 -6.71 21.08
CA ALA A 44 -11.07 -7.60 20.54
C ALA A 44 -12.37 -7.46 21.36
N PRO A 45 -13.54 -7.33 20.72
CA PRO A 45 -14.80 -7.48 21.43
C PRO A 45 -14.90 -8.91 21.97
N ALA A 46 -15.51 -9.07 23.15
CA ALA A 46 -15.81 -10.38 23.72
C ALA A 46 -16.82 -11.13 22.84
N HIS A 47 -17.74 -10.39 22.20
CA HIS A 47 -18.71 -10.93 21.25
C HIS A 47 -19.00 -9.93 20.13
N VAL A 48 -19.02 -10.41 18.88
CA VAL A 48 -19.51 -9.65 17.73
C VAL A 48 -20.97 -10.03 17.53
N GLU A 49 -21.89 -9.20 18.02
CA GLU A 49 -23.33 -9.43 17.91
C GLU A 49 -23.82 -9.26 16.46
N VAL A 50 -23.30 -8.27 15.76
CA VAL A 50 -23.64 -7.99 14.36
C VAL A 50 -22.40 -7.51 13.62
N ASN A 51 -22.19 -8.06 12.43
CA ASN A 51 -21.26 -7.55 11.43
C ASN A 51 -21.76 -7.99 10.06
N ALA A 52 -22.73 -7.25 9.54
CA ALA A 52 -23.47 -7.61 8.33
C ALA A 52 -23.99 -6.36 7.63
N VAL A 53 -24.34 -6.51 6.35
CA VAL A 53 -25.19 -5.54 5.65
C VAL A 53 -26.64 -5.79 6.08
N VAL A 54 -27.27 -4.79 6.69
CA VAL A 54 -28.61 -4.92 7.29
C VAL A 54 -29.59 -4.01 6.53
N PRO A 55 -30.71 -4.55 6.01
CA PRO A 55 -31.78 -3.74 5.41
C PRO A 55 -32.33 -2.71 6.41
N GLY A 56 -32.54 -1.46 5.95
CA GLY A 56 -33.03 -0.37 6.80
C GLY A 56 -31.97 0.27 7.70
N ALA A 57 -30.74 -0.25 7.71
CA ALA A 57 -29.66 0.28 8.55
C ALA A 57 -28.79 1.36 7.86
N GLY A 58 -29.04 1.64 6.57
CA GLY A 58 -28.36 2.66 5.77
C GLY A 58 -29.04 4.03 5.80
N VAL A 59 -28.44 4.99 5.11
CA VAL A 59 -28.97 6.33 4.92
C VAL A 59 -30.29 6.24 4.15
N GLY A 60 -31.29 7.03 4.58
CA GLY A 60 -32.61 7.02 3.95
C GLY A 60 -33.42 5.72 4.12
N GLY A 61 -32.97 4.79 4.97
CA GLY A 61 -33.64 3.50 5.18
C GLY A 61 -33.25 2.42 4.16
N GLY A 62 -32.17 2.61 3.39
CA GLY A 62 -31.57 1.58 2.55
C GLY A 62 -30.81 0.50 3.36
N PRO A 63 -30.21 -0.49 2.69
CA PRO A 63 -29.25 -1.38 3.32
C PRO A 63 -28.00 -0.59 3.78
N GLY A 64 -27.35 -1.03 4.85
CA GLY A 64 -26.12 -0.43 5.34
C GLY A 64 -25.32 -1.39 6.21
N ALA A 65 -24.01 -1.20 6.31
CA ALA A 65 -23.18 -2.03 7.17
C ALA A 65 -23.44 -1.70 8.64
N ARG A 66 -23.76 -2.70 9.46
CA ARG A 66 -23.97 -2.54 10.90
C ARG A 66 -22.98 -3.39 11.68
N LEU A 67 -22.31 -2.76 12.64
CA LEU A 67 -21.47 -3.39 13.64
C LEU A 67 -22.13 -3.22 15.01
N ARG A 68 -22.29 -4.34 15.73
CA ARG A 68 -22.61 -4.35 17.16
C ARG A 68 -21.59 -5.21 17.88
N LEU A 69 -20.84 -4.59 18.77
CA LEU A 69 -19.61 -5.12 19.32
C LEU A 69 -19.67 -5.01 20.85
N ALA A 70 -19.76 -6.15 21.54
CA ALA A 70 -19.77 -6.19 23.00
C ALA A 70 -18.34 -6.31 23.53
N TYR A 71 -17.89 -5.33 24.30
CA TYR A 71 -16.51 -5.26 24.79
C TYR A 71 -16.39 -5.70 26.27
N PRO A 72 -15.27 -6.32 26.65
CA PRO A 72 -14.99 -6.63 28.05
C PRO A 72 -14.71 -5.37 28.88
N GLU A 73 -14.66 -5.53 30.20
CA GLU A 73 -14.26 -4.46 31.15
C GLU A 73 -12.79 -4.06 30.98
N GLU A 74 -11.93 -5.00 30.60
CA GLU A 74 -10.51 -4.75 30.38
C GLU A 74 -10.23 -4.39 28.92
N LEU A 75 -9.80 -3.15 28.71
CA LEU A 75 -9.41 -2.64 27.38
C LEU A 75 -7.97 -2.13 27.45
N LYS A 76 -7.08 -2.75 26.69
CA LYS A 76 -5.65 -2.42 26.65
C LYS A 76 -5.41 -1.16 25.82
N HIS A 77 -6.06 -1.04 24.67
CA HIS A 77 -5.83 0.03 23.71
C HIS A 77 -6.90 1.12 23.73
N ARG A 78 -8.11 0.80 24.21
CA ARG A 78 -9.34 1.60 24.10
C ARG A 78 -9.65 2.00 22.66
N LEU A 79 -9.34 1.11 21.72
CA LEU A 79 -9.48 1.34 20.29
C LEU A 79 -9.50 0.01 19.53
N SER A 80 -10.37 -0.11 18.53
CA SER A 80 -10.44 -1.30 17.65
C SER A 80 -10.60 -0.89 16.19
N TYR A 81 -9.83 -1.50 15.29
CA TYR A 81 -9.90 -1.22 13.85
C TYR A 81 -10.71 -2.28 13.13
N PHE A 82 -11.80 -1.83 12.49
CA PHE A 82 -12.60 -2.63 11.59
C PHE A 82 -12.38 -2.13 10.16
N THR A 83 -11.81 -2.99 9.31
CA THR A 83 -11.41 -2.65 7.95
C THR A 83 -12.45 -3.13 6.96
N TYR A 84 -13.01 -2.22 6.17
CA TYR A 84 -13.67 -2.53 4.90
C TYR A 84 -12.60 -2.59 3.81
N THR A 85 -12.47 -3.73 3.13
CA THR A 85 -11.46 -3.94 2.08
C THR A 85 -12.06 -3.65 0.71
N LEU A 86 -11.41 -2.78 -0.07
CA LEU A 86 -11.84 -2.51 -1.44
C LEU A 86 -11.59 -3.75 -2.30
N LYS A 87 -12.60 -4.18 -3.06
CA LYS A 87 -12.44 -5.23 -4.08
C LYS A 87 -11.39 -4.84 -5.12
N GLU A 88 -11.38 -3.58 -5.51
CA GLU A 88 -10.40 -3.00 -6.42
C GLU A 88 -9.77 -1.76 -5.77
N PRO A 89 -8.50 -1.83 -5.34
CA PRO A 89 -7.81 -0.70 -4.72
C PRO A 89 -7.86 0.57 -5.59
N VAL A 90 -8.01 1.72 -4.93
CA VAL A 90 -8.09 3.02 -5.61
C VAL A 90 -6.71 3.67 -5.58
N PRO A 91 -6.10 4.02 -6.73
CA PRO A 91 -4.81 4.68 -6.71
C PRO A 91 -4.90 6.08 -6.09
N VAL A 92 -3.85 6.49 -5.37
CA VAL A 92 -3.76 7.87 -4.89
C VAL A 92 -3.26 8.75 -6.04
N ILE A 93 -4.15 9.57 -6.60
CA ILE A 93 -3.91 10.41 -7.78
C ILE A 93 -4.19 11.89 -7.48
N PRO A 94 -3.58 12.86 -8.18
CA PRO A 94 -3.76 14.31 -7.93
C PRO A 94 -5.22 14.80 -7.96
N GLU A 95 -6.06 14.13 -8.75
CA GLU A 95 -7.47 14.41 -8.91
C GLU A 95 -8.29 14.00 -7.68
N LEU A 96 -7.78 13.10 -6.83
CA LEU A 96 -8.48 12.65 -5.62
C LEU A 96 -8.61 13.80 -4.60
N LYS A 97 -9.84 14.27 -4.40
CA LYS A 97 -10.13 15.41 -3.51
C LYS A 97 -10.67 14.98 -2.16
N GLU A 98 -11.42 13.89 -2.11
CA GLU A 98 -12.14 13.51 -0.91
C GLU A 98 -12.20 11.99 -0.73
N ILE A 99 -12.09 11.54 0.52
CA ILE A 99 -12.50 10.20 0.96
C ILE A 99 -13.49 10.40 2.10
N SER A 100 -14.67 9.78 2.02
CA SER A 100 -15.67 9.92 3.08
C SER A 100 -16.50 8.66 3.28
N PHE A 101 -17.17 8.59 4.43
CA PHE A 101 -18.28 7.68 4.67
C PHE A 101 -19.32 8.37 5.55
N ARG A 102 -20.55 7.85 5.52
CA ARG A 102 -21.61 8.21 6.47
C ARG A 102 -21.58 7.25 7.64
N VAL A 103 -21.78 7.79 8.84
CA VAL A 103 -21.81 7.00 10.07
C VAL A 103 -22.86 7.49 11.05
N LYS A 104 -23.46 6.53 11.74
CA LYS A 104 -24.30 6.73 12.92
C LYS A 104 -23.78 5.78 13.99
N ALA A 105 -23.38 6.29 15.16
CA ALA A 105 -22.72 5.48 16.17
C ALA A 105 -23.01 5.96 17.59
N ASN A 106 -23.07 5.05 18.56
CA ASN A 106 -23.20 5.40 19.98
C ASN A 106 -21.84 5.61 20.69
N VAL A 107 -20.74 5.47 19.95
CA VAL A 107 -19.36 5.66 20.41
C VAL A 107 -18.59 6.52 19.40
N PRO A 108 -17.49 7.18 19.81
CA PRO A 108 -16.64 7.88 18.86
C PRO A 108 -16.06 6.91 17.82
N VAL A 109 -15.97 7.39 16.58
CA VAL A 109 -15.36 6.66 15.46
C VAL A 109 -14.41 7.57 14.70
N HIS A 110 -13.33 7.01 14.15
CA HIS A 110 -12.40 7.75 13.30
C HIS A 110 -12.23 7.07 11.94
N LEU A 111 -12.13 7.87 10.88
CA LEU A 111 -11.71 7.39 9.58
C LEU A 111 -10.19 7.17 9.60
N LYS A 112 -9.76 6.03 9.10
CA LYS A 112 -8.37 5.74 8.81
C LYS A 112 -8.27 5.19 7.39
N VAL A 113 -7.18 5.52 6.69
CA VAL A 113 -6.98 5.13 5.29
C VAL A 113 -5.74 4.24 5.20
N PRO A 114 -5.89 2.92 5.03
CA PRO A 114 -4.77 2.04 4.75
C PRO A 114 -4.21 2.33 3.36
N ILE A 115 -2.91 2.66 3.31
CA ILE A 115 -2.17 2.98 2.10
C ILE A 115 -1.26 1.80 1.79
N GLY A 116 -1.70 1.02 0.81
CA GLY A 116 -0.87 0.04 0.16
C GLY A 116 0.08 0.70 -0.84
N PRO A 117 1.23 0.09 -1.11
CA PRO A 117 1.66 -1.17 -0.52
C PRO A 117 2.60 -0.98 0.69
N TYR A 118 2.68 0.25 1.22
CA TYR A 118 3.64 0.62 2.28
C TYR A 118 3.27 0.10 3.67
N GLY A 119 2.06 -0.43 3.86
CA GLY A 119 1.55 -0.78 5.19
C GLY A 119 1.25 0.45 6.05
N PHE A 120 1.17 1.64 5.45
CA PHE A 120 0.86 2.87 6.15
C PHE A 120 -0.63 2.96 6.45
N ILE A 121 -0.99 3.63 7.55
CA ILE A 121 -2.36 3.95 7.89
C ILE A 121 -2.42 5.46 8.19
N TYR A 122 -3.05 6.22 7.29
CA TYR A 122 -3.31 7.63 7.54
C TYR A 122 -4.43 7.77 8.58
N HIS A 123 -4.27 8.71 9.51
CA HIS A 123 -5.22 8.99 10.57
C HIS A 123 -6.04 10.23 10.19
N ALA A 124 -7.27 10.03 9.74
CA ALA A 124 -8.17 11.12 9.36
C ALA A 124 -9.07 11.54 10.55
N PRO A 125 -9.82 12.65 10.41
CA PRO A 125 -10.82 13.06 11.39
C PRO A 125 -11.87 11.97 11.67
N GLY A 126 -12.58 12.14 12.78
CA GLY A 126 -13.65 11.25 13.21
C GLY A 126 -14.96 11.96 13.48
N ALA A 127 -15.93 11.20 13.97
CA ALA A 127 -17.20 11.70 14.49
C ALA A 127 -17.38 11.23 15.93
N GLY A 128 -18.00 12.08 16.75
CA GLY A 128 -18.46 11.70 18.09
C GLY A 128 -19.72 10.83 18.02
N PRO A 129 -20.22 10.36 19.18
CA PRO A 129 -21.50 9.65 19.25
C PRO A 129 -22.66 10.50 18.74
N SER A 130 -23.54 9.90 17.92
CA SER A 130 -24.73 10.54 17.38
C SER A 130 -25.77 9.50 16.96
N GLN A 131 -27.04 9.80 17.24
CA GLN A 131 -28.19 9.05 16.70
C GLN A 131 -28.55 9.50 15.27
N GLU A 132 -28.03 10.64 14.82
CA GLU A 132 -28.17 11.15 13.47
C GLU A 132 -26.97 10.79 12.61
N TRP A 133 -27.20 10.63 11.30
CA TRP A 133 -26.14 10.35 10.32
C TRP A 133 -25.19 11.52 10.14
N GLN A 134 -23.92 11.28 10.43
CA GLN A 134 -22.82 12.21 10.21
C GLN A 134 -22.02 11.79 8.98
N ARG A 135 -21.40 12.74 8.28
CA ARG A 135 -20.43 12.46 7.22
C ARG A 135 -19.03 12.69 7.78
N VAL A 136 -18.19 11.66 7.77
CA VAL A 136 -16.78 11.76 8.14
C VAL A 136 -15.97 11.87 6.87
N THR A 137 -15.20 12.95 6.73
CA THR A 137 -14.53 13.32 5.49
C THR A 137 -13.05 13.61 5.72
N LEU A 138 -12.20 12.99 4.91
CA LEU A 138 -10.85 13.45 4.61
C LEU A 138 -10.90 14.36 3.38
N ALA A 139 -10.89 15.67 3.59
CA ALA A 139 -10.76 16.65 2.53
C ALA A 139 -9.30 16.77 2.05
N ARG A 140 -9.10 17.28 0.83
CA ARG A 140 -7.77 17.40 0.20
C ARG A 140 -6.99 16.08 0.23
N ALA A 141 -7.70 14.97 -0.04
CA ALA A 141 -7.20 13.63 0.21
C ALA A 141 -5.86 13.34 -0.46
N TYR A 142 -5.62 13.77 -1.71
CA TYR A 142 -4.32 13.61 -2.35
C TYR A 142 -3.18 14.29 -1.57
N ASP A 143 -3.34 15.57 -1.21
CA ASP A 143 -2.29 16.34 -0.54
C ASP A 143 -1.94 15.74 0.83
N GLU A 144 -2.96 15.35 1.58
CA GLU A 144 -2.83 14.75 2.92
C GLU A 144 -2.12 13.39 2.87
N LEU A 145 -2.55 12.52 1.96
CA LEU A 145 -1.94 11.20 1.78
C LEU A 145 -0.52 11.33 1.21
N LYS A 146 -0.27 12.28 0.29
CA LYS A 146 1.07 12.57 -0.21
C LYS A 146 1.99 13.01 0.91
N ALA A 147 1.60 14.02 1.69
CA ALA A 147 2.39 14.52 2.79
C ALA A 147 2.66 13.42 3.85
N TRP A 148 1.69 12.53 4.07
CA TRP A 148 1.87 11.36 4.94
C TRP A 148 2.90 10.37 4.40
N CYS A 149 2.79 10.00 3.13
CA CYS A 149 3.77 9.13 2.46
C CYS A 149 5.18 9.73 2.52
N ASP A 150 5.32 11.02 2.19
CA ASP A 150 6.61 11.73 2.19
C ASP A 150 7.25 11.72 3.59
N ARG A 151 6.46 11.99 4.66
CA ARG A 151 6.93 11.88 6.05
C ARG A 151 7.36 10.47 6.43
N GLY A 152 6.75 9.46 5.83
CA GLY A 152 7.13 8.05 5.98
C GLY A 152 8.28 7.60 5.06
N GLY A 153 8.89 8.52 4.30
CA GLY A 153 9.99 8.19 3.39
C GLY A 153 9.58 7.37 2.16
N ARG A 154 8.29 7.39 1.78
CA ARG A 154 7.77 6.72 0.58
C ARG A 154 7.13 7.74 -0.35
N SER A 155 7.31 7.57 -1.66
CA SER A 155 6.57 8.37 -2.64
C SER A 155 5.08 8.06 -2.56
N VAL A 156 4.21 9.03 -2.84
CA VAL A 156 2.78 8.77 -3.09
C VAL A 156 2.57 8.10 -4.45
N GLU A 157 3.53 8.24 -5.36
CA GLU A 157 3.53 7.49 -6.62
C GLU A 157 3.72 6.01 -6.32
N GLY A 158 2.79 5.18 -6.79
CA GLY A 158 2.74 3.76 -6.42
C GLY A 158 1.77 3.46 -5.25
N ALA A 159 1.22 4.47 -4.59
CA ALA A 159 0.28 4.29 -3.51
C ALA A 159 -1.12 3.90 -4.00
N PHE A 160 -1.79 3.06 -3.23
CA PHE A 160 -3.19 2.67 -3.38
C PHE A 160 -3.87 2.77 -2.02
N ILE A 161 -5.09 3.28 -2.02
CA ILE A 161 -6.04 3.05 -0.93
C ILE A 161 -6.57 1.63 -1.11
N THR A 162 -6.38 0.80 -0.10
CA THR A 162 -6.78 -0.62 -0.13
C THR A 162 -8.08 -0.90 0.60
N GLY A 163 -8.60 0.09 1.31
CA GLY A 163 -9.75 -0.03 2.19
C GLY A 163 -10.07 1.29 2.87
N ILE A 164 -11.06 1.23 3.76
CA ILE A 164 -11.20 2.21 4.84
C ILE A 164 -11.17 1.45 6.17
N ILE A 165 -10.61 2.08 7.19
CA ILE A 165 -10.64 1.57 8.56
C ILE A 165 -11.59 2.45 9.35
N VAL A 166 -12.60 1.83 9.94
CA VAL A 166 -13.46 2.44 10.95
C VAL A 166 -12.84 2.11 12.31
N ALA A 167 -12.16 3.10 12.87
CA ALA A 167 -11.54 2.98 14.18
C ALA A 167 -12.55 3.32 15.27
N VAL A 168 -13.06 2.30 15.95
CA VAL A 168 -14.08 2.40 17.00
C VAL A 168 -13.40 2.64 18.34
N VAL A 169 -13.89 3.62 19.10
CA VAL A 169 -13.43 3.91 20.47
C VAL A 169 -14.43 3.27 21.46
N PRO A 170 -14.23 2.02 21.90
CA PRO A 170 -15.18 1.33 22.75
C PRO A 170 -15.25 1.88 24.17
N THR A 171 -16.38 1.62 24.83
CA THR A 171 -16.54 1.81 26.28
C THR A 171 -16.32 0.48 26.99
N LYS A 172 -15.66 0.50 28.16
CA LYS A 172 -15.44 -0.71 28.98
C LYS A 172 -16.77 -1.36 29.37
N GLY A 173 -16.87 -2.67 29.19
CA GLY A 173 -18.10 -3.43 29.45
C GLY A 173 -19.30 -3.05 28.55
N GLY A 174 -19.11 -2.13 27.60
CA GLY A 174 -20.17 -1.54 26.80
C GLY A 174 -20.37 -2.22 25.44
N VAL A 175 -21.50 -1.93 24.81
CA VAL A 175 -21.78 -2.32 23.42
C VAL A 175 -21.59 -1.12 22.50
N ALA A 176 -20.62 -1.21 21.60
CA ALA A 176 -20.46 -0.26 20.52
C ALA A 176 -21.38 -0.64 19.35
N GLU A 177 -22.25 0.28 18.97
CA GLU A 177 -23.10 0.18 17.79
C GLU A 177 -22.67 1.22 16.77
N VAL A 178 -22.34 0.77 15.56
CA VAL A 178 -21.84 1.60 14.47
C VAL A 178 -22.51 1.16 13.16
N SER A 179 -23.27 2.07 12.55
CA SER A 179 -23.81 1.92 11.20
C SER A 179 -22.98 2.75 10.22
N ILE A 180 -22.56 2.15 9.11
CA ILE A 180 -21.73 2.76 8.07
C ILE A 180 -22.44 2.64 6.73
N ASP A 181 -22.39 3.70 5.94
CA ASP A 181 -22.95 3.73 4.61
C ASP A 181 -22.19 4.74 3.71
N GLU A 182 -22.49 4.75 2.41
CA GLU A 182 -21.99 5.68 1.41
C GLU A 182 -20.47 5.91 1.48
N ILE A 183 -19.69 4.82 1.46
CA ILE A 183 -18.23 4.92 1.34
C ILE A 183 -17.91 5.49 -0.03
N THR A 184 -17.28 6.66 -0.07
CA THR A 184 -17.04 7.40 -1.31
C THR A 184 -15.61 7.88 -1.41
N MET A 185 -15.09 7.86 -2.63
CA MET A 185 -13.86 8.53 -3.01
C MET A 185 -14.15 9.37 -4.23
N ALA A 186 -14.03 10.69 -4.09
CA ALA A 186 -14.42 11.65 -5.11
C ALA A 186 -13.25 12.53 -5.51
N GLY A 187 -13.24 12.94 -6.76
CA GLY A 187 -12.20 13.78 -7.34
C GLY A 187 -12.73 14.92 -8.20
N SER A 188 -11.81 15.66 -8.79
CA SER A 188 -12.12 16.66 -9.82
C SER A 188 -12.60 15.99 -11.12
N GLU A 189 -13.06 16.80 -12.08
CA GLU A 189 -13.35 16.33 -13.43
C GLU A 189 -12.17 15.51 -14.00
N GLY A 190 -12.48 14.33 -14.56
CA GLY A 190 -11.49 13.40 -15.12
C GLY A 190 -10.93 12.41 -14.11
N ALA A 191 -11.27 12.51 -12.82
CA ALA A 191 -10.70 11.66 -11.77
C ALA A 191 -10.94 10.17 -12.00
N ARG A 192 -12.12 9.78 -12.49
CA ARG A 192 -12.42 8.36 -12.77
C ARG A 192 -11.57 7.82 -13.91
N ALA A 193 -11.39 8.62 -14.96
CA ALA A 193 -10.55 8.26 -16.10
C ALA A 193 -9.08 8.14 -15.67
N ALA A 194 -8.56 9.12 -14.92
CA ALA A 194 -7.21 9.11 -14.38
C ALA A 194 -6.95 7.90 -13.46
N ALA A 195 -7.90 7.58 -12.56
CA ALA A 195 -7.78 6.41 -11.70
C ALA A 195 -7.75 5.09 -12.49
N ARG A 196 -8.58 4.97 -13.54
CA ARG A 196 -8.59 3.81 -14.44
C ARG A 196 -7.27 3.70 -15.21
N GLU A 197 -6.78 4.81 -15.75
CA GLU A 197 -5.51 4.83 -16.49
C GLU A 197 -4.34 4.46 -15.59
N GLU A 198 -4.27 5.00 -14.37
CA GLU A 198 -3.25 4.67 -13.38
C GLU A 198 -3.26 3.17 -13.04
N ARG A 199 -4.43 2.56 -12.85
CA ARG A 199 -4.56 1.11 -12.63
C ARG A 199 -4.05 0.31 -13.82
N ILE A 200 -4.45 0.68 -15.04
CA ILE A 200 -3.99 0.02 -16.26
C ILE A 200 -2.49 0.15 -16.36
N ARG A 201 -1.93 1.36 -16.24
CA ARG A 201 -0.50 1.64 -16.34
C ARG A 201 0.29 0.75 -15.38
N ARG A 202 -0.17 0.60 -14.13
CA ARG A 202 0.50 -0.27 -13.15
C ARG A 202 0.35 -1.75 -13.46
N ARG A 203 -0.85 -2.21 -13.86
CA ARG A 203 -1.09 -3.61 -14.22
C ARG A 203 -0.31 -4.05 -15.46
N THR A 204 -0.14 -3.15 -16.42
CA THR A 204 0.55 -3.43 -17.69
C THR A 204 1.98 -2.90 -17.72
N ARG A 205 2.51 -2.40 -16.59
CA ARG A 205 3.89 -1.92 -16.52
C ARG A 205 4.82 -3.08 -16.84
N LYS A 206 5.60 -2.92 -17.90
CA LYS A 206 6.72 -3.82 -18.18
C LYS A 206 7.85 -3.50 -17.22
N VAL A 207 8.44 -4.54 -16.63
CA VAL A 207 9.62 -4.42 -15.76
C VAL A 207 10.79 -5.01 -16.52
N ARG A 208 11.87 -4.26 -16.67
CA ARG A 208 13.11 -4.79 -17.25
C ARG A 208 13.98 -5.36 -16.15
N VAL A 209 14.17 -6.67 -16.18
CA VAL A 209 14.99 -7.40 -15.22
C VAL A 209 16.32 -7.76 -15.89
N SER A 210 17.43 -7.29 -15.32
CA SER A 210 18.77 -7.71 -15.74
C SER A 210 19.31 -8.72 -14.74
N VAL A 211 19.62 -9.92 -15.23
CA VAL A 211 20.22 -11.00 -14.42
C VAL A 211 21.69 -11.08 -14.76
N VAL A 212 22.55 -10.76 -13.78
CA VAL A 212 24.00 -10.70 -14.00
C VAL A 212 24.60 -12.08 -13.87
N SER A 213 25.39 -12.46 -14.87
CA SER A 213 26.31 -13.60 -14.80
C SER A 213 27.74 -13.07 -14.64
N GLN A 214 28.51 -13.68 -13.75
CA GLN A 214 29.90 -13.29 -13.46
C GLN A 214 30.82 -14.51 -13.57
N ILE A 215 32.09 -14.26 -13.85
CA ILE A 215 33.11 -15.31 -13.86
C ILE A 215 33.43 -15.66 -12.41
N TRP A 216 33.32 -16.95 -12.06
CA TRP A 216 33.67 -17.45 -10.73
C TRP A 216 35.19 -17.51 -10.52
N SER A 217 35.79 -16.34 -10.30
CA SER A 217 37.22 -16.12 -10.09
C SER A 217 37.42 -15.08 -8.99
N ASP A 218 38.66 -14.82 -8.62
CA ASP A 218 38.98 -13.76 -7.65
C ASP A 218 38.85 -12.38 -8.29
N GLU A 219 39.29 -12.26 -9.54
CA GLU A 219 39.22 -11.04 -10.34
C GLU A 219 37.78 -10.68 -10.71
N GLY A 220 36.98 -11.68 -11.08
CA GLY A 220 35.58 -11.52 -11.49
C GLY A 220 34.61 -11.24 -10.35
N ARG A 221 35.05 -11.34 -9.08
CA ARG A 221 34.23 -11.12 -7.87
C ARG A 221 34.82 -10.02 -6.98
N THR A 222 35.48 -9.05 -7.59
CA THR A 222 35.86 -7.81 -6.91
C THR A 222 34.65 -6.88 -6.82
N LEU A 223 34.64 -5.98 -5.84
CA LEU A 223 33.59 -4.96 -5.74
C LEU A 223 33.52 -4.11 -7.00
N GLU A 224 34.66 -3.70 -7.55
CA GLU A 224 34.73 -2.88 -8.77
C GLU A 224 34.05 -3.56 -9.97
N ALA A 225 34.38 -4.83 -10.24
CA ALA A 225 33.77 -5.60 -11.32
C ALA A 225 32.24 -5.74 -11.14
N VAL A 226 31.78 -5.95 -9.91
CA VAL A 226 30.34 -6.03 -9.60
C VAL A 226 29.65 -4.69 -9.85
N LEU A 227 30.24 -3.58 -9.42
CA LEU A 227 29.68 -2.24 -9.64
C LEU A 227 29.64 -1.88 -11.14
N GLU A 228 30.63 -2.30 -11.93
CA GLU A 228 30.63 -2.13 -13.39
C GLU A 228 29.47 -2.88 -14.05
N LYS A 229 29.15 -4.10 -13.60
CA LYS A 229 27.99 -4.86 -14.11
C LYS A 229 26.65 -4.20 -13.79
N ILE A 230 26.54 -3.54 -12.62
CA ILE A 230 25.38 -2.70 -12.30
C ILE A 230 25.33 -1.50 -13.25
N ASP A 231 26.48 -0.84 -13.50
CA ASP A 231 26.57 0.29 -14.42
C ASP A 231 26.18 -0.11 -15.86
N GLU A 232 26.57 -1.29 -16.35
CA GLU A 232 26.15 -1.85 -17.65
C GLU A 232 24.65 -2.09 -17.70
N ALA A 233 24.08 -2.82 -16.74
CA ALA A 233 22.66 -3.11 -16.70
C ALA A 233 21.79 -1.84 -16.61
N ALA A 234 22.28 -0.81 -15.91
CA ALA A 234 21.64 0.50 -15.85
C ALA A 234 21.59 1.18 -17.23
N ARG A 235 22.67 1.12 -18.02
CA ARG A 235 22.72 1.68 -19.38
C ARG A 235 21.71 1.00 -20.32
N ASP A 236 21.45 -0.29 -20.12
CA ASP A 236 20.42 -1.05 -20.86
C ASP A 236 18.99 -0.75 -20.37
N GLY A 237 18.85 0.11 -19.35
CA GLY A 237 17.57 0.58 -18.83
C GLY A 237 16.89 -0.43 -17.91
N ALA A 238 17.65 -1.23 -17.16
CA ALA A 238 17.10 -2.12 -16.14
C ALA A 238 16.24 -1.37 -15.11
N ASP A 239 15.10 -1.94 -14.73
CA ASP A 239 14.35 -1.51 -13.55
C ASP A 239 14.91 -2.14 -12.27
N ILE A 240 15.39 -3.38 -12.40
CA ILE A 240 16.00 -4.15 -11.33
C ILE A 240 17.16 -5.00 -11.86
N VAL A 241 18.25 -5.03 -11.09
CA VAL A 241 19.42 -5.87 -11.36
C VAL A 241 19.51 -6.96 -10.30
N SER A 242 19.66 -8.21 -10.72
CA SER A 242 19.92 -9.34 -9.82
C SER A 242 21.37 -9.77 -9.94
N LEU A 243 22.14 -9.61 -8.87
CA LEU A 243 23.49 -10.11 -8.77
C LEU A 243 23.49 -11.60 -8.38
N PRO A 244 24.49 -12.38 -8.81
CA PRO A 244 24.63 -13.79 -8.45
C PRO A 244 24.97 -13.97 -6.97
N MET A 245 24.84 -15.21 -6.48
CA MET A 245 25.25 -15.57 -5.13
C MET A 245 26.73 -15.24 -4.89
N GLU A 246 27.04 -14.68 -3.71
CA GLU A 246 28.39 -14.25 -3.35
C GLU A 246 29.05 -13.42 -4.45
N CYS A 247 28.34 -12.36 -4.89
CA CYS A 247 28.78 -11.53 -6.01
C CYS A 247 30.16 -10.91 -5.78
N VAL A 248 30.47 -10.57 -4.53
CA VAL A 248 31.80 -10.11 -4.11
C VAL A 248 32.45 -11.18 -3.22
N LYS A 249 33.69 -11.57 -3.54
CA LYS A 249 34.49 -12.46 -2.69
C LYS A 249 34.87 -11.71 -1.41
N THR A 250 34.45 -12.24 -0.26
CA THR A 250 34.73 -11.68 1.06
C THR A 250 34.64 -12.76 2.13
N GLU A 251 35.30 -12.55 3.27
CA GLU A 251 35.13 -13.36 4.48
C GLU A 251 33.83 -13.03 5.25
N GLY A 252 33.07 -12.06 4.75
CA GLY A 252 31.78 -11.64 5.25
C GLY A 252 31.83 -10.35 6.06
N GLU A 253 30.79 -9.53 5.90
CA GLU A 253 30.63 -8.25 6.59
C GLU A 253 29.19 -8.08 7.10
N PRO A 254 28.91 -7.14 8.03
CA PRO A 254 27.55 -6.79 8.40
C PRO A 254 26.76 -6.27 7.20
N ILE A 255 25.44 -6.44 7.21
CA ILE A 255 24.54 -5.80 6.25
C ILE A 255 23.53 -4.95 7.05
N PRO A 256 23.56 -3.61 6.93
CA PRO A 256 24.41 -2.80 6.05
C PRO A 256 25.91 -2.80 6.42
N GLY A 257 26.78 -2.70 5.41
CA GLY A 257 28.24 -2.69 5.50
C GLY A 257 28.88 -2.15 4.21
N PRO A 258 30.23 -2.06 4.13
CA PRO A 258 30.93 -1.41 3.02
C PRO A 258 30.52 -1.87 1.60
N ILE A 259 30.45 -3.17 1.35
CA ILE A 259 30.05 -3.74 0.05
C ILE A 259 28.58 -3.44 -0.24
N SER A 260 27.70 -3.73 0.72
CA SER A 260 26.26 -3.51 0.52
C SER A 260 25.91 -2.02 0.35
N GLN A 261 26.62 -1.12 1.02
CA GLN A 261 26.47 0.33 0.84
C GLN A 261 27.00 0.82 -0.51
N ALA A 262 28.11 0.28 -1.01
CA ALA A 262 28.62 0.63 -2.34
C ALA A 262 27.66 0.19 -3.45
N ILE A 263 27.08 -1.00 -3.32
CA ILE A 263 26.03 -1.51 -4.23
C ILE A 263 24.79 -0.60 -4.14
N ALA A 264 24.35 -0.25 -2.94
CA ALA A 264 23.22 0.63 -2.73
C ALA A 264 23.43 2.04 -3.31
N ALA A 265 24.66 2.58 -3.21
CA ALA A 265 25.03 3.85 -3.84
C ALA A 265 24.93 3.79 -5.37
N ARG A 266 25.27 2.66 -6.01
CA ARG A 266 25.05 2.46 -7.45
C ARG A 266 23.57 2.35 -7.80
N ALA A 267 22.77 1.68 -6.97
CA ALA A 267 21.31 1.66 -7.13
C ALA A 267 20.72 3.08 -7.14
N ALA A 268 21.13 3.92 -6.17
CA ALA A 268 20.73 5.33 -6.08
C ALA A 268 21.17 6.15 -7.30
N LYS A 269 22.44 6.03 -7.68
CA LYS A 269 23.04 6.76 -8.81
C LYS A 269 22.24 6.55 -10.10
N HIS A 270 21.80 5.32 -10.36
CA HIS A 270 21.07 4.96 -11.58
C HIS A 270 19.55 4.95 -11.42
N LYS A 271 19.04 5.16 -10.20
CA LYS A 271 17.61 5.07 -9.86
C LYS A 271 17.01 3.71 -10.22
N ILE A 272 17.75 2.64 -9.98
CA ILE A 272 17.34 1.25 -10.24
C ILE A 272 17.26 0.46 -8.92
N TRP A 273 16.51 -0.63 -8.92
CA TRP A 273 16.59 -1.60 -7.83
C TRP A 273 17.79 -2.52 -8.03
N VAL A 274 18.43 -2.96 -6.94
CA VAL A 274 19.50 -3.95 -7.02
C VAL A 274 19.32 -5.01 -5.92
N VAL A 275 19.30 -6.27 -6.32
CA VAL A 275 19.46 -7.42 -5.42
C VAL A 275 20.95 -7.74 -5.37
N GLY A 276 21.58 -7.49 -4.23
CA GLY A 276 22.93 -7.97 -3.94
C GLY A 276 22.90 -9.28 -3.17
N ASN A 277 23.96 -10.07 -3.24
CA ASN A 277 24.12 -11.27 -2.44
C ASN A 277 25.57 -11.44 -2.00
N ILE A 278 25.82 -11.48 -0.69
CA ILE A 278 27.16 -11.59 -0.10
C ILE A 278 27.14 -12.50 1.14
N ARG A 279 28.33 -12.87 1.61
CA ARG A 279 28.48 -13.42 2.96
C ARG A 279 28.19 -12.33 4.00
N GLU A 280 27.30 -12.64 4.93
CA GLU A 280 26.96 -11.77 6.04
C GLU A 280 27.59 -12.28 7.33
N ARG A 281 28.17 -11.37 8.11
CA ARG A 281 28.63 -11.62 9.48
C ARG A 281 27.78 -10.85 10.47
N GLU A 282 27.14 -11.57 11.39
CA GLU A 282 26.40 -11.00 12.53
C GLU A 282 26.84 -11.70 13.82
N GLY A 283 27.72 -11.03 14.57
CA GLY A 283 28.41 -11.65 15.71
C GLY A 283 29.23 -12.87 15.28
N GLU A 284 28.99 -14.01 15.93
CA GLU A 284 29.64 -15.29 15.62
C GLU A 284 29.02 -15.99 14.40
N LYS A 285 27.80 -15.62 14.02
CA LYS A 285 27.09 -16.27 12.91
C LYS A 285 27.59 -15.82 11.54
N ARG A 286 27.45 -16.71 10.56
CA ARG A 286 27.81 -16.50 9.15
C ARG A 286 26.67 -16.95 8.27
N PHE A 287 26.17 -16.06 7.42
CA PHE A 287 25.07 -16.37 6.51
C PHE A 287 25.48 -16.09 5.07
N VAL A 288 24.77 -16.69 4.12
CA VAL A 288 24.70 -16.21 2.74
C VAL A 288 23.41 -15.41 2.61
N THR A 289 23.52 -14.12 2.30
CA THR A 289 22.42 -13.17 2.45
C THR A 289 22.21 -12.38 1.16
N SER A 290 20.98 -12.42 0.64
CA SER A 290 20.52 -11.48 -0.36
C SER A 290 19.94 -10.24 0.30
N PHE A 291 20.25 -9.05 -0.20
CA PHE A 291 19.70 -7.79 0.27
C PHE A 291 19.14 -6.98 -0.90
N LEU A 292 18.10 -6.21 -0.64
CA LEU A 292 17.40 -5.42 -1.65
C LEU A 292 17.65 -3.94 -1.44
N CYS A 293 18.27 -3.30 -2.43
CA CYS A 293 18.44 -1.86 -2.50
C CYS A 293 17.34 -1.24 -3.36
N ASP A 294 16.69 -0.19 -2.85
CA ASP A 294 15.73 0.58 -3.63
C ASP A 294 16.40 1.62 -4.54
N ARG A 295 15.57 2.31 -5.34
CA ARG A 295 16.02 3.34 -6.30
C ARG A 295 16.67 4.56 -5.64
N ALA A 296 16.52 4.74 -4.32
CA ALA A 296 17.17 5.79 -3.54
C ALA A 296 18.44 5.29 -2.83
N GLY A 297 18.79 4.01 -3.00
CA GLY A 297 19.92 3.38 -2.32
C GLY A 297 19.65 3.02 -0.86
N GLN A 298 18.40 2.92 -0.44
CA GLN A 298 18.08 2.36 0.87
C GLN A 298 18.04 0.83 0.78
N ILE A 299 18.67 0.15 1.73
CA ILE A 299 18.54 -1.29 1.89
C ILE A 299 17.22 -1.55 2.61
N VAL A 300 16.19 -1.94 1.86
CA VAL A 300 14.81 -2.08 2.37
C VAL A 300 14.53 -3.45 3.00
N GLY A 301 15.49 -4.37 2.95
CA GLY A 301 15.40 -5.66 3.64
C GLY A 301 16.43 -6.68 3.15
N LYS A 302 16.48 -7.83 3.83
CA LYS A 302 17.40 -8.93 3.54
C LYS A 302 16.73 -10.29 3.71
N TYR A 303 17.22 -11.28 3.00
CA TYR A 303 16.84 -12.70 3.08
C TYR A 303 18.11 -13.53 3.28
N ARG A 304 18.15 -14.31 4.38
CA ARG A 304 19.22 -15.26 4.69
C ARG A 304 18.87 -16.62 4.09
N LYS A 305 19.80 -17.26 3.39
CA LYS A 305 19.60 -18.58 2.76
C LYS A 305 19.02 -19.57 3.77
N SER A 306 17.88 -20.17 3.44
CA SER A 306 17.16 -21.06 4.36
C SER A 306 17.50 -22.55 4.20
N HIS A 307 18.27 -22.92 3.17
CA HIS A 307 18.65 -24.30 2.89
C HIS A 307 20.13 -24.35 2.49
N LYS A 308 20.86 -25.36 2.97
CA LYS A 308 22.27 -25.57 2.63
C LYS A 308 22.50 -26.86 1.86
N MET A 309 23.49 -26.83 0.99
CA MET A 309 24.11 -28.03 0.42
C MET A 309 24.98 -28.72 1.48
N PRO A 310 25.26 -30.04 1.35
CA PRO A 310 26.03 -30.79 2.36
C PRO A 310 27.42 -30.22 2.66
N ASP A 311 28.03 -29.52 1.71
CA ASP A 311 29.38 -28.96 1.76
C ASP A 311 29.45 -27.50 2.25
N GLU A 312 28.31 -26.86 2.51
CA GLU A 312 28.28 -25.47 2.95
C GLU A 312 28.37 -25.31 4.47
N THR A 313 29.31 -24.48 4.92
CA THR A 313 29.57 -24.14 6.32
C THR A 313 29.04 -22.74 6.65
N MET A 314 27.73 -22.63 6.80
CA MET A 314 27.04 -21.39 7.21
C MET A 314 25.82 -21.67 8.09
N ASP A 315 25.39 -20.65 8.82
CA ASP A 315 24.11 -20.59 9.51
C ASP A 315 22.95 -20.38 8.53
N LEU A 316 21.76 -20.86 8.88
CA LEU A 316 20.55 -20.74 8.06
C LEU A 316 19.66 -19.58 8.53
N GLY A 317 19.02 -18.93 7.58
CA GLY A 317 17.87 -18.05 7.84
C GLY A 317 16.61 -18.84 8.15
N ASP A 318 15.70 -18.21 8.89
CA ASP A 318 14.41 -18.76 9.35
C ASP A 318 13.19 -17.96 8.85
N ASP A 319 13.40 -16.96 7.99
CA ASP A 319 12.35 -16.11 7.44
C ASP A 319 12.26 -16.20 5.90
N LEU A 320 11.07 -15.96 5.36
CA LEU A 320 10.74 -15.93 3.93
C LEU A 320 10.06 -14.60 3.56
N PRO A 321 10.76 -13.46 3.71
CA PRO A 321 10.17 -12.15 3.52
C PRO A 321 9.80 -11.88 2.05
N VAL A 322 8.70 -11.16 1.88
CA VAL A 322 8.27 -10.60 0.60
C VAL A 322 8.44 -9.10 0.65
N PHE A 323 9.19 -8.56 -0.31
CA PHE A 323 9.52 -7.15 -0.38
C PHE A 323 8.60 -6.44 -1.37
N GLN A 324 8.27 -5.20 -1.04
CA GLN A 324 7.43 -4.38 -1.87
C GLN A 324 8.27 -3.38 -2.69
N THR A 325 8.02 -3.31 -4.00
CA THR A 325 8.62 -2.32 -4.92
C THR A 325 7.54 -1.45 -5.57
N ASP A 326 7.97 -0.47 -6.38
CA ASP A 326 7.09 0.39 -7.19
C ASP A 326 6.46 -0.33 -8.39
N PHE A 327 6.87 -1.58 -8.65
CA PHE A 327 6.38 -2.38 -9.77
C PHE A 327 5.84 -3.75 -9.36
N GLY A 328 5.84 -4.10 -8.07
CA GLY A 328 5.24 -5.34 -7.59
C GLY A 328 5.85 -5.86 -6.29
N LYS A 329 5.41 -7.04 -5.88
CA LYS A 329 6.03 -7.79 -4.78
C LYS A 329 7.15 -8.66 -5.35
N ILE A 330 8.28 -8.70 -4.67
CA ILE A 330 9.39 -9.57 -5.01
C ILE A 330 9.78 -10.43 -3.81
N ALA A 331 10.23 -11.65 -4.07
CA ALA A 331 10.84 -12.53 -3.08
C ALA A 331 12.22 -12.93 -3.59
N MET A 332 13.12 -13.22 -2.65
CA MET A 332 14.48 -13.67 -2.96
C MET A 332 14.63 -15.12 -2.52
N ARG A 333 15.32 -15.92 -3.32
CA ARG A 333 15.73 -17.28 -2.99
C ARG A 333 17.19 -17.44 -3.42
N ILE A 334 17.95 -18.15 -2.61
CA ILE A 334 19.38 -18.39 -2.83
C ILE A 334 19.55 -19.90 -3.04
N GLY A 335 20.18 -20.28 -4.15
CA GLY A 335 20.40 -21.67 -4.56
C GLY A 335 21.41 -21.74 -5.69
#